data_AF-A0A2V8BIN5-F1
#
_entry.id   AF-A0A2V8BIN5-F1
#
_cell.length_a   1.000
_cell.length_b   1.000
_cell.length_c   1.000
_cell.angle_alpha   90.00
_cell.angle_beta   90.00
_cell.angle_gamma   90.00
#
_symmetry.space_group_name_H-M   'P 1'
#
loop_
_entity.id
_entity.type
_entity.pdbx_description
1 polymer ?
#
loop_
_entity_poly.entity_id
_entity_poly.type
_entity_poly.pdbx_seq_one_letter_code
_entity_poly.pdbx_strand_id
1 'polypeptide(L)'
;MLETTAARRQLLTLTERFHGGWRAMQDDREREATRVYGDFLGCIVDPGRHLVRFTFAPASFSAGVRTSLASLAALILTLVSSTLLCGPRVTLISTPSGKKPE
;
A
#
# COMPACT_ATOMS: atom_id res chain seq x y z
N MET A 1 -5.13 -8.76 -16.61
CA MET A 1 -6.34 -8.71 -17.45
C MET A 1 -6.13 -9.74 -18.53
N LEU A 2 -7.10 -10.63 -18.71
CA LEU A 2 -7.03 -11.74 -19.67
C LEU A 2 -8.37 -11.89 -20.37
N GLU A 3 -8.35 -12.33 -21.62
CA GLU A 3 -9.56 -12.73 -22.33
C GLU A 3 -9.80 -14.22 -22.17
N THR A 4 -11.06 -14.61 -22.02
CA THR A 4 -11.46 -16.01 -21.98
C THR A 4 -12.75 -16.20 -22.74
N THR A 5 -12.98 -17.41 -23.24
CA THR A 5 -14.24 -17.79 -23.89
C THR A 5 -14.72 -19.09 -23.28
N ALA A 6 -15.93 -19.08 -22.74
CA ALA A 6 -16.53 -20.22 -22.07
C ALA A 6 -17.84 -20.61 -22.75
N ALA A 7 -18.04 -21.88 -23.08
CA ALA A 7 -19.29 -22.36 -23.69
C ALA A 7 -20.44 -22.46 -22.67
N ARG A 8 -20.10 -22.55 -21.38
CA ARG A 8 -21.02 -22.63 -20.25
C ARG A 8 -20.37 -21.99 -19.04
N ARG A 9 -21.10 -21.91 -17.93
CA ARG A 9 -20.54 -21.47 -16.66
C ARG A 9 -19.35 -22.35 -16.28
N GLN A 10 -18.18 -21.75 -16.12
CA GLN A 10 -16.90 -22.45 -15.92
C GLN A 10 -16.08 -21.79 -14.82
N LEU A 11 -15.22 -22.59 -14.18
CA LEU A 11 -14.25 -22.11 -13.20
C LEU A 11 -12.96 -21.76 -13.93
N LEU A 12 -12.70 -20.46 -14.09
CA LEU A 12 -11.41 -19.98 -14.56
C LEU A 12 -10.41 -20.11 -13.41
N THR A 13 -9.32 -20.85 -13.63
CA THR A 13 -8.27 -21.10 -12.63
C THR A 13 -6.96 -20.54 -13.15
N LEU A 14 -6.23 -19.83 -12.28
CA LEU A 14 -4.91 -19.27 -12.54
C LEU A 14 -3.92 -19.96 -11.60
N THR A 15 -2.69 -20.17 -12.07
CA THR A 15 -1.59 -20.72 -11.26
C THR A 15 -1.03 -19.74 -10.24
N GLU A 16 -1.70 -18.59 -10.04
CA GLU A 16 -1.37 -17.57 -9.06
C GLU A 16 -1.87 -17.98 -7.67
N ARG A 17 -1.17 -17.56 -6.62
CA ARG A 17 -1.54 -17.91 -5.24
C ARG A 17 -2.79 -17.16 -4.77
N PHE A 18 -3.70 -17.88 -4.14
CA PHE A 18 -4.86 -17.28 -3.51
C PHE A 18 -4.51 -16.52 -2.22
N HIS A 19 -5.14 -15.35 -2.07
CA HIS A 19 -5.09 -14.50 -0.90
C HIS A 19 -6.42 -13.73 -0.81
N GLY A 20 -6.93 -13.47 0.40
CA GLY A 20 -8.20 -12.78 0.61
C GLY A 20 -8.25 -11.31 0.12
N GLY A 21 -7.14 -10.79 -0.41
CA GLY A 21 -7.04 -9.47 -1.01
C GLY A 21 -7.28 -9.45 -2.51
N TRP A 22 -7.47 -10.61 -3.16
CA TRP A 22 -7.80 -10.64 -4.59
C TRP A 22 -9.25 -10.25 -4.83
N ARG A 23 -9.46 -9.46 -5.88
CA ARG A 23 -10.78 -9.13 -6.44
C ARG A 23 -10.80 -9.52 -7.90
N ALA A 24 -11.92 -10.07 -8.36
CA ALA A 24 -12.12 -10.40 -9.76
C ALA A 24 -13.21 -9.51 -10.36
N MET A 25 -13.03 -9.09 -11.61
CA MET A 25 -14.05 -8.43 -12.41
C MET A 25 -14.16 -9.14 -13.75
N GLN A 26 -15.39 -9.46 -14.13
CA GLN A 26 -15.71 -9.95 -15.47
C GLN A 26 -16.39 -8.80 -16.22
N ASP A 27 -15.72 -8.32 -17.25
CA ASP A 27 -16.02 -7.07 -17.94
C ASP A 27 -16.05 -5.92 -16.91
N ASP A 28 -17.24 -5.46 -16.53
CA ASP A 28 -17.46 -4.43 -15.51
C ASP A 28 -18.24 -4.92 -14.28
N ARG A 29 -18.44 -6.24 -14.15
CA ARG A 29 -19.17 -6.84 -13.03
C ARG A 29 -18.20 -7.48 -12.05
N GLU A 30 -18.35 -7.14 -10.77
CA GLU A 30 -17.58 -7.77 -9.71
C GLU A 30 -17.92 -9.27 -9.64
N ARG A 31 -16.87 -10.06 -9.43
CA ARG A 31 -16.90 -11.51 -9.26
C ARG A 31 -16.11 -11.86 -8.02
N GLU A 32 -16.57 -12.91 -7.36
CA GLU A 32 -15.83 -13.48 -6.24
C GLU A 32 -14.54 -14.11 -6.75
N ALA A 33 -13.41 -13.64 -6.22
CA ALA A 33 -12.15 -14.35 -6.32
C ALA A 33 -12.19 -15.52 -5.32
N THR A 34 -12.08 -16.73 -5.81
CA THR A 34 -12.22 -17.97 -5.04
C THR A 34 -10.90 -18.73 -5.01
N ARG A 35 -10.65 -19.42 -3.88
CA ARG A 35 -9.57 -20.38 -3.73
C ARG A 35 -9.92 -21.69 -4.44
N VAL A 36 -9.09 -22.11 -5.37
CA VAL A 36 -9.25 -23.31 -6.18
C VAL A 36 -8.12 -24.29 -5.87
N TYR A 37 -8.44 -25.59 -5.74
CA TYR A 37 -7.49 -26.67 -5.44
C TYR A 37 -6.48 -26.34 -4.32
N GLY A 38 -6.96 -25.69 -3.25
CA GLY A 38 -6.16 -25.41 -2.06
C GLY A 38 -5.42 -24.08 -2.09
N ASP A 39 -4.72 -23.70 -3.17
CA ASP A 39 -3.94 -22.45 -3.17
C ASP A 39 -3.96 -21.66 -4.49
N PHE A 40 -4.71 -22.11 -5.50
CA PHE A 40 -4.83 -21.38 -6.76
C PHE A 40 -5.93 -20.33 -6.71
N LEU A 41 -5.71 -19.24 -7.43
CA LEU A 41 -6.71 -18.20 -7.66
C LEU A 41 -7.67 -18.64 -8.76
N GLY A 42 -8.96 -18.38 -8.58
CA GLY A 42 -9.92 -18.53 -9.66
C GLY A 42 -11.14 -17.64 -9.50
N CYS A 43 -12.00 -17.67 -10.51
CA CYS A 43 -13.33 -17.07 -10.45
C CYS A 43 -14.28 -17.83 -11.37
N ILE A 44 -15.59 -17.76 -11.08
CA ILE A 44 -16.60 -18.29 -12.00
C ILE A 44 -16.81 -17.29 -13.13
N VAL A 45 -16.79 -17.78 -14.37
CA VAL A 45 -17.03 -17.00 -15.59
C VAL A 45 -18.30 -17.49 -16.25
N ASP A 46 -19.15 -16.56 -16.67
CA ASP A 46 -20.39 -16.84 -17.40
C ASP A 46 -20.09 -17.27 -18.85
N PRO A 47 -21.05 -17.91 -19.56
CA PRO A 47 -20.87 -18.30 -20.95
C PRO A 47 -20.69 -17.08 -21.86
N GLY A 48 -19.77 -17.18 -22.81
CA GLY A 48 -19.45 -16.12 -23.76
C GLY A 48 -17.97 -15.77 -23.77
N ARG A 49 -17.63 -14.75 -24.56
CA ARG A 49 -16.31 -14.12 -24.54
C ARG A 49 -16.33 -13.01 -23.51
N HIS A 50 -15.41 -13.07 -22.56
CA HIS A 50 -15.34 -12.11 -21.46
C HIS A 50 -13.91 -11.70 -21.20
N LEU A 51 -13.79 -10.47 -20.72
CA LEU A 51 -12.56 -9.93 -20.19
C LEU A 51 -12.53 -10.11 -18.68
N VAL A 52 -11.54 -10.81 -18.15
CA VAL A 52 -11.41 -11.00 -16.70
C VAL A 52 -10.21 -10.23 -16.16
N ARG A 53 -10.45 -9.39 -15.16
CA ARG A 53 -9.43 -8.62 -14.44
C ARG A 53 -9.35 -9.10 -13.01
N PHE A 54 -8.17 -9.53 -12.59
CA PHE A 54 -7.84 -9.77 -11.20
C PHE A 54 -7.01 -8.60 -10.67
N THR A 55 -7.42 -8.04 -9.54
CA THR A 55 -6.73 -6.92 -8.89
C THR A 55 -6.39 -7.33 -7.46
N PHE A 56 -5.12 -7.19 -7.09
CA PHE A 56 -4.66 -7.47 -5.74
C PHE A 56 -4.75 -6.21 -4.87
N ALA A 57 -5.66 -6.21 -3.90
CA ALA A 57 -5.93 -5.11 -2.98
C ALA A 57 -6.01 -5.61 -1.52
N PRO A 58 -4.87 -5.95 -0.89
CA PRO A 58 -4.86 -6.47 0.48
C PRO A 58 -5.15 -5.36 1.50
N ALA A 59 -5.93 -5.71 2.54
CA ALA A 59 -6.24 -4.79 3.64
C ALA A 59 -5.00 -4.29 4.39
N SER A 60 -3.93 -5.11 4.44
CA SER A 60 -2.65 -4.76 5.06
C SER A 60 -1.99 -3.55 4.40
N PHE A 61 -2.18 -3.33 3.10
CA PHE A 61 -1.64 -2.16 2.42
C PHE A 61 -2.27 -0.87 2.95
N SER A 62 -3.59 -0.85 3.11
CA SER A 62 -4.30 0.29 3.70
C SER A 62 -3.89 0.52 5.16
N ALA A 63 -3.72 -0.56 5.94
CA ALA A 63 -3.22 -0.46 7.30
C ALA A 63 -1.79 0.13 7.35
N GLY A 64 -0.90 -0.32 6.47
CA GLY A 64 0.48 0.18 6.37
C GLY A 64 0.53 1.67 6.05
N VAL A 65 -0.28 2.14 5.10
CA VAL A 65 -0.39 3.58 4.78
C VAL A 65 -0.82 4.39 6.00
N ARG A 66 -1.84 3.92 6.75
CA ARG A 66 -2.31 4.60 7.95
C ARG A 66 -1.24 4.66 9.03
N THR A 67 -0.50 3.58 9.25
CA THR A 67 0.58 3.53 10.25
C THR A 67 1.76 4.42 9.85
N SER A 68 2.11 4.47 8.57
CA SER A 68 3.15 5.36 8.06
C SER A 68 2.76 6.83 8.22
N LEU A 69 1.50 7.17 7.94
CA LEU A 69 1.01 8.53 8.12
C LEU A 69 0.99 8.95 9.60
N ALA A 70 0.57 8.03 10.49
CA ALA A 70 0.56 8.26 11.93
C ALA A 70 1.97 8.45 12.50
N SER A 71 2.93 7.60 12.09
CA SER A 71 4.32 7.73 12.53
C SER A 71 4.99 8.99 12.00
N LEU A 72 4.72 9.37 10.74
CA LEU A 72 5.21 10.64 10.18
C LEU A 72 4.62 11.85 10.93
N ALA A 73 3.32 11.83 11.25
CA ALA A 73 2.69 12.89 12.02
C ALA A 73 3.29 12.99 13.44
N ALA A 74 3.52 11.85 14.09
CA ALA A 74 4.17 11.80 15.39
C ALA A 74 5.61 12.35 15.34
N LEU A 75 6.37 12.01 14.30
CA LEU A 75 7.72 12.53 14.09
C LEU A 75 7.74 14.04 13.87
N ILE A 76 6.83 14.57 13.06
CA ILE A 76 6.70 16.02 12.86
C ILE A 76 6.36 16.71 14.19
N LEU A 77 5.44 16.13 14.97
CA LEU A 77 5.04 16.69 16.26
C LEU A 77 6.21 16.71 17.25
N THR A 78 7.04 15.66 17.31
CA THR A 78 8.22 15.63 18.19
C THR A 78 9.30 16.60 17.73
N LEU A 79 9.55 16.73 16.42
CA LEU A 79 10.48 17.73 15.89
C LEU A 79 10.03 19.16 16.21
N VAL A 80 8.76 19.49 15.97
CA VAL A 80 8.20 20.80 16.28
C VAL A 80 8.24 21.08 17.78
N SER A 81 7.87 20.10 18.61
CA SER A 81 7.97 20.24 20.06
C SER A 81 9.41 20.47 20.50
N SER A 82 10.37 19.74 19.93
CA SER A 82 11.79 19.90 20.23
C SER A 82 12.33 21.27 19.82
N THR A 83 11.90 21.84 18.69
CA THR A 83 12.35 23.18 18.25
C THR A 83 11.65 24.30 19.03
N LEU A 84 10.46 24.06 19.57
CA LEU A 84 9.74 24.99 20.44
C LEU A 84 10.26 24.97 21.88
N LEU A 85 10.58 23.79 22.43
CA LEU A 85 11.12 23.60 23.78
C LEU A 85 12.62 23.93 23.85
N CYS A 86 13.36 23.64 22.78
CA CYS A 86 14.75 24.03 22.60
C CYS A 86 14.76 25.27 21.70
N GLY A 87 14.44 26.44 22.27
CA GLY A 87 14.62 27.72 21.59
C GLY A 87 16.02 27.82 20.98
N PRO A 88 16.22 28.62 19.91
CA PRO A 88 17.42 28.56 19.09
C PRO A 88 18.64 28.77 19.98
N ARG A 89 19.35 27.69 20.30
CA ARG A 89 20.64 27.74 20.96
C ARG A 89 21.63 28.15 19.88
N VAL A 90 21.55 29.43 19.48
CA VAL A 90 22.59 30.12 18.74
C VAL A 90 23.80 30.04 19.65
N THR A 91 24.66 29.05 19.41
CA THR A 91 25.98 28.97 19.99
C THR A 91 26.72 30.21 19.48
N LEU A 92 26.64 31.29 20.24
CA LEU A 92 27.50 32.46 20.08
C LEU A 92 28.94 31.95 20.24
N ILE A 93 29.62 31.77 19.13
CA ILE A 93 31.07 31.59 19.09
C ILE A 93 31.64 32.93 19.55
N SER A 94 31.90 33.04 20.85
CA SER A 94 32.59 34.18 21.43
C SER A 94 33.97 34.28 20.80
N THR A 95 34.19 35.34 20.03
CA THR A 95 35.49 35.79 19.55
C THR A 95 36.45 35.90 20.75
N PRO A 96 37.61 35.21 20.76
CA PRO A 96 38.63 35.50 21.76
C PRO A 96 39.21 36.88 21.46
N SER A 97 38.86 37.84 22.32
CA SER A 97 39.49 39.16 22.42
C SER A 97 40.95 38.96 22.88
N GLY A 98 41.88 39.08 21.95
CA GLY A 98 43.33 39.03 22.18
C GLY A 98 43.92 40.43 22.25
N LYS A 99 44.12 40.89 23.50
CA LYS A 99 44.98 41.98 24.00
C LYS A 99 45.96 42.68 23.04
N LYS A 100 45.96 44.02 23.16
CA LYS A 100 47.03 44.97 22.81
C LYS A 100 48.27 44.80 23.71
N PRO A 101 49.48 44.74 23.14
CA PRO A 101 50.66 45.47 23.62
C PRO A 101 51.31 46.21 22.42
N GLU A 102 51.91 47.38 22.47
CA GLU A 102 52.29 48.41 23.45
C GLU A 102 52.07 49.76 22.73
#